data_AF-A0A819V1G2-F1
#
_entry.id   AF-A0A819V1G2-F1
#
_cell.length_a   1.000
_cell.length_b   1.000
_cell.length_c   1.000
_cell.angle_alpha   90.00
_cell.angle_beta   90.00
_cell.angle_gamma   90.00
#
_symmetry.space_group_name_H-M   'P 1'
#
loop_
_entity.id
_entity.type
_entity.pdbx_description
1 polymer ?
#
loop_
_entity_poly.entity_id
_entity_poly.type
_entity_poly.pdbx_seq_one_letter_code
_entity_poly.pdbx_strand_id
1 'polypeptide(L)'
;EPIPESNGEDVEYKIDIPANRYDILCLEGLSRALKIFLQKGELPKFTLSNQKLIRMKILPNTQRIRPIVVGAVLRNITFNADSYNSFIKLQDKLHQNLCRNRTLVAIGTHDLDTIKPPFIYDAREPKQIKFRSLNQQKEMQADEMLEFYSKDSHLKRYVSIIQESDVYPVIYDSNNVVLSLPPIINGDHSKMSVNTKNVFIECTAVDLHKANVVLNIMLTMFAQYCSKPFEIEPVEVEQVDGTVLVYPNLDDRVENVSVKKINKRIGIEVDAKTAATLLTRMSLRTKVIDSDTLRIEIPVTRADILHFCDIAEDCAVAYGFNNIHKTVPKTVCIGNQFELNRVSDLIRHSVAEAGFIEALTFTLCSCADVAEKFGKTIESIPAVHIGNPKTQDFQIGRTTLLPGLLKTIANNQGTALPIQLFEVSDVILKDLTRETGSRNERRLCAVFYNKTPGFETIHGLLDRIMTLVKVSYNENKSGNQGYYLNNQCEDTAFFPGRHAQVIANGENIGIIGVLHPNVIEQFGLKLPCSILEINIEPFV
;
A
#
# COMPACT_ATOMS: atom_id res chain seq x y z
N GLU A 1 1.23 -45.52 -15.69
CA GLU A 1 1.80 -45.83 -14.36
C GLU A 1 3.21 -45.28 -14.29
N PRO A 2 3.50 -44.55 -13.20
CA PRO A 2 4.42 -45.07 -12.19
C PRO A 2 3.75 -45.18 -10.82
N ILE A 3 4.30 -46.08 -10.02
CA ILE A 3 3.85 -46.55 -8.70
C ILE A 3 4.00 -45.43 -7.66
N PRO A 4 3.00 -45.19 -6.79
CA PRO A 4 3.15 -44.28 -5.66
C PRO A 4 3.80 -45.01 -4.49
N GLU A 5 5.06 -44.69 -4.21
CA GLU A 5 5.58 -44.71 -2.84
C GLU A 5 5.63 -43.27 -2.36
N SER A 6 4.55 -42.80 -1.74
CA SER A 6 4.60 -41.62 -0.89
C SER A 6 4.15 -42.01 0.50
N ASN A 7 5.08 -41.97 1.44
CA ASN A 7 4.75 -41.71 2.84
C ASN A 7 3.71 -40.59 2.86
N GLY A 8 2.59 -40.79 3.57
CA GLY A 8 1.43 -39.90 3.57
C GLY A 8 1.76 -38.53 4.18
N GLU A 9 2.43 -37.69 3.40
CA GLU A 9 2.63 -36.27 3.71
C GLU A 9 1.37 -35.52 3.26
N ASP A 10 0.69 -34.90 4.22
CA ASP A 10 -0.44 -34.03 3.94
C ASP A 10 0.01 -32.89 3.01
N VAL A 11 -0.58 -32.81 1.81
CA VAL A 11 -0.27 -31.75 0.84
C VAL A 11 -0.94 -30.45 1.28
N GLU A 12 -0.15 -29.49 1.75
CA GLU A 12 -0.63 -28.15 2.11
C GLU A 12 -0.67 -27.21 0.89
N TYR A 13 -1.85 -26.69 0.55
CA TYR A 13 -2.01 -25.68 -0.50
C TYR A 13 -1.91 -24.26 0.07
N LYS A 14 -1.00 -23.46 -0.49
CA LYS A 14 -0.92 -22.03 -0.22
C LYS A 14 -1.66 -21.25 -1.32
N ILE A 15 -2.83 -20.72 -0.97
CA ILE A 15 -3.74 -20.03 -1.90
C ILE A 15 -3.70 -18.53 -1.61
N ASP A 16 -3.39 -17.74 -2.64
CA ASP A 16 -3.50 -16.28 -2.59
C ASP A 16 -4.93 -15.83 -2.89
N ILE A 17 -5.39 -14.85 -2.14
CA ILE A 17 -6.77 -14.38 -2.09
C ILE A 17 -6.79 -12.87 -2.29
N PRO A 18 -7.77 -12.31 -3.01
CA PRO A 18 -7.87 -10.87 -3.20
C PRO A 18 -8.22 -10.16 -1.87
N ALA A 19 -7.57 -9.03 -1.61
CA ALA A 19 -7.64 -8.32 -0.33
C ALA A 19 -9.02 -7.69 0.00
N ASN A 20 -9.94 -7.64 -0.97
CA ASN A 20 -11.30 -7.14 -0.80
C ASN A 20 -12.28 -8.22 -0.31
N ARG A 21 -12.02 -9.50 -0.57
CA ARG A 21 -12.92 -10.61 -0.24
C ARG A 21 -12.58 -11.22 1.12
N TYR A 22 -13.16 -10.65 2.17
CA TYR A 22 -12.94 -11.13 3.55
C TYR A 22 -13.61 -12.48 3.84
N ASP A 23 -14.62 -12.84 3.06
CA ASP A 23 -15.40 -14.07 3.18
C ASP A 23 -14.65 -15.34 2.76
N ILE A 24 -13.47 -15.23 2.15
CA ILE A 24 -12.67 -16.37 1.69
C ILE A 24 -11.31 -16.47 2.40
N LEU A 25 -11.11 -15.73 3.49
CA LEU A 25 -9.85 -15.76 4.27
C LEU A 25 -9.61 -17.06 5.04
N CYS A 26 -10.65 -17.88 5.22
CA CYS A 26 -10.62 -19.19 5.86
C CYS A 26 -11.08 -20.31 4.93
N LEU A 27 -10.83 -21.56 5.33
CA LEU A 27 -11.18 -22.75 4.55
C LEU A 27 -12.70 -22.88 4.39
N GLU A 28 -13.47 -22.56 5.43
CA GLU A 28 -14.94 -22.57 5.41
C GLU A 28 -15.48 -21.64 4.33
N GLY A 29 -14.96 -20.42 4.30
CA GLY A 29 -15.32 -19.40 3.33
C GLY A 29 -14.97 -19.78 1.90
N LEU A 30 -13.71 -20.17 1.68
CA LEU A 30 -13.21 -20.55 0.36
C LEU A 30 -13.93 -21.79 -0.19
N SER A 31 -14.08 -22.84 0.62
CA SER A 31 -14.75 -24.07 0.19
C SER A 31 -16.23 -23.82 -0.13
N ARG A 32 -16.91 -22.97 0.65
CA ARG A 32 -18.29 -22.57 0.39
C ARG A 32 -18.41 -21.76 -0.90
N ALA A 33 -17.56 -20.75 -1.09
CA ALA A 33 -17.55 -19.93 -2.29
C ALA A 33 -17.30 -20.78 -3.56
N LEU A 34 -16.35 -21.72 -3.52
CA LEU A 34 -16.08 -22.62 -4.65
C LEU A 34 -17.23 -23.60 -4.91
N LYS A 35 -17.85 -24.15 -3.85
CA LYS A 35 -19.04 -25.02 -4.01
C LYS A 35 -20.20 -24.28 -4.67
N ILE A 36 -20.46 -23.03 -4.27
CA ILE A 36 -21.50 -22.19 -4.88
C ILE A 36 -21.12 -21.84 -6.33
N PHE A 37 -19.86 -21.50 -6.59
CA PHE A 37 -19.37 -21.18 -7.93
C PHE A 37 -19.50 -22.34 -8.92
N LEU A 38 -19.24 -23.57 -8.45
CA LEU A 38 -19.40 -24.82 -9.19
C LEU A 38 -20.85 -25.35 -9.19
N GLN A 39 -21.80 -24.62 -8.59
CA GLN A 39 -23.21 -25.01 -8.46
C GLN A 39 -23.43 -26.36 -7.73
N LYS A 40 -22.51 -26.71 -6.82
CA LYS A 40 -22.57 -27.93 -6.01
C LYS A 40 -23.05 -27.67 -4.57
N GLY A 41 -23.36 -26.42 -4.23
CA GLY A 41 -23.78 -26.02 -2.89
C GLY A 41 -24.87 -24.94 -2.93
N GLU A 42 -25.59 -24.84 -1.81
CA GLU A 42 -26.64 -23.85 -1.63
C GLU A 42 -26.11 -22.57 -0.96
N LEU A 43 -26.80 -21.46 -1.22
CA LEU A 43 -26.55 -20.18 -0.57
C LEU A 43 -27.01 -20.26 0.90
N PRO A 44 -26.11 -20.06 1.89
CA PRO A 44 -26.52 -20.05 3.29
C PRO A 44 -27.50 -18.91 3.56
N LYS A 45 -28.48 -19.16 4.42
CA LYS A 45 -29.37 -18.12 4.94
C LYS A 45 -29.06 -17.94 6.42
N PHE A 46 -28.52 -16.79 6.78
CA PHE A 46 -28.22 -16.46 8.16
C PHE A 46 -29.48 -15.95 8.85
N THR A 47 -29.74 -16.44 10.06
CA THR A 47 -30.92 -16.05 10.85
C THR A 47 -30.55 -15.73 12.27
N LEU A 48 -31.22 -14.75 12.85
CA LEU A 48 -31.08 -14.41 14.26
C LEU A 48 -31.98 -15.29 15.13
N SER A 49 -31.48 -15.74 16.27
CA SER A 49 -32.25 -16.52 17.24
C SER A 49 -33.22 -15.64 18.03
N ASN A 50 -34.40 -16.16 18.39
CA ASN A 50 -35.41 -15.46 19.18
C ASN A 50 -35.24 -15.64 20.71
N GLN A 51 -34.01 -15.89 21.19
CA GLN A 51 -33.75 -16.11 22.62
C GLN A 51 -33.69 -14.80 23.41
N LYS A 52 -33.65 -14.92 24.75
CA LYS A 52 -33.43 -13.77 25.64
C LYS A 52 -32.05 -13.17 25.35
N LEU A 53 -32.04 -11.89 25.01
CA LEU A 53 -30.84 -11.19 24.57
C LEU A 53 -29.88 -10.97 25.73
N ILE A 54 -28.61 -11.31 25.50
CA ILE A 54 -27.52 -10.93 26.40
C ILE A 54 -27.30 -9.43 26.25
N ARG A 55 -27.11 -8.73 27.38
CA ARG A 55 -26.89 -7.29 27.41
C ARG A 55 -25.42 -6.96 27.68
N MET A 56 -24.88 -6.03 26.92
CA MET A 56 -23.57 -5.41 27.09
C MET A 56 -23.75 -3.89 27.23
N LYS A 57 -23.14 -3.28 28.24
CA LYS A 57 -23.24 -1.84 28.50
C LYS A 57 -21.93 -1.12 28.28
N ILE A 58 -21.94 -0.02 27.54
CA ILE A 58 -20.78 0.84 27.30
C ILE A 58 -20.76 1.98 28.32
N LEU A 59 -19.62 2.18 28.99
CA LEU A 59 -19.41 3.28 29.94
C LEU A 59 -18.72 4.50 29.30
N PRO A 60 -18.94 5.72 29.81
CA PRO A 60 -18.47 6.96 29.18
C PRO A 60 -16.96 7.05 28.97
N ASN A 61 -16.16 6.45 29.86
CA ASN A 61 -14.69 6.52 29.78
C ASN A 61 -14.12 5.91 28.49
N THR A 62 -14.85 4.97 27.88
CA THR A 62 -14.47 4.33 26.62
C THR A 62 -14.32 5.32 25.46
N GLN A 63 -15.03 6.45 25.49
CA GLN A 63 -14.97 7.51 24.47
C GLN A 63 -13.60 8.16 24.35
N ARG A 64 -12.78 8.09 25.41
CA ARG A 64 -11.42 8.67 25.43
C ARG A 64 -10.40 7.85 24.64
N ILE A 65 -10.72 6.60 24.29
CA ILE A 65 -9.77 5.71 23.62
C ILE A 65 -10.41 4.89 22.49
N ARG A 66 -11.47 4.13 22.79
CA ARG A 66 -12.13 3.19 21.87
C ARG A 66 -13.63 3.17 22.16
N PRO A 67 -14.41 4.00 21.46
CA PRO A 67 -15.80 4.28 21.84
C PRO A 67 -16.78 3.14 21.55
N ILE A 68 -16.42 2.21 20.67
CA ILE A 68 -17.37 1.25 20.08
C ILE A 68 -17.05 -0.17 20.55
N VAL A 69 -18.09 -0.92 20.87
CA VAL A 69 -18.05 -2.38 20.98
C VAL A 69 -19.30 -2.97 20.34
N VAL A 70 -19.11 -4.07 19.59
CA VAL A 70 -20.19 -4.89 19.03
C VAL A 70 -19.96 -6.34 19.43
N GLY A 71 -21.00 -7.16 19.51
CA GLY A 71 -20.84 -8.56 19.88
C GLY A 71 -21.99 -9.45 19.45
N ALA A 72 -21.76 -10.75 19.54
CA ALA A 72 -22.71 -11.79 19.18
C ALA A 72 -22.31 -13.14 19.81
N VAL A 73 -23.23 -14.11 19.78
CA VAL A 73 -22.98 -15.46 20.31
C VAL A 73 -23.22 -16.53 19.26
N LEU A 74 -22.32 -17.52 19.20
CA LEU A 74 -22.52 -18.79 18.51
C LEU A 74 -22.82 -19.89 19.54
N ARG A 75 -24.02 -20.47 19.49
CA ARG A 75 -24.48 -21.50 20.43
C ARG A 75 -24.21 -22.91 19.92
N ASN A 76 -23.79 -23.78 20.83
CA ASN A 76 -23.56 -25.20 20.59
C ASN A 76 -22.71 -25.45 19.33
N ILE A 77 -21.60 -24.73 19.21
CA ILE A 77 -20.62 -24.96 18.16
C ILE A 77 -19.89 -26.28 18.41
N THR A 78 -19.58 -27.00 17.33
CA THR A 78 -18.80 -28.23 17.38
C THR A 78 -17.45 -28.00 16.72
N PHE A 79 -16.41 -27.85 17.53
CA PHE A 79 -15.04 -27.78 17.05
C PHE A 79 -14.39 -29.15 16.97
N ASN A 80 -13.59 -29.33 15.93
CA ASN A 80 -12.49 -30.28 15.87
C ASN A 80 -11.16 -29.47 15.84
N ALA A 81 -10.02 -30.17 15.83
CA ALA A 81 -8.71 -29.50 15.82
C ALA A 81 -8.55 -28.54 14.62
N ASP A 82 -9.01 -28.95 13.44
CA ASP A 82 -8.85 -28.18 12.21
C ASP A 82 -9.73 -26.93 12.16
N SER A 83 -11.01 -27.05 12.51
CA SER A 83 -11.95 -25.92 12.57
C SER A 83 -11.59 -24.93 13.67
N TYR A 84 -11.09 -25.40 14.82
CA TYR A 84 -10.56 -24.53 15.87
C TYR A 84 -9.33 -23.76 15.38
N ASN A 85 -8.38 -24.43 14.73
CA ASN A 85 -7.22 -23.77 14.14
C ASN A 85 -7.63 -22.81 13.02
N SER A 86 -8.63 -23.14 12.21
CA SER A 86 -9.18 -22.26 11.17
C SER A 86 -9.82 -21.00 11.79
N PHE A 87 -10.53 -21.15 12.91
CA PHE A 87 -11.16 -20.05 13.65
C PHE A 87 -10.14 -19.03 14.15
N ILE A 88 -9.08 -19.50 14.84
CA ILE A 88 -8.00 -18.64 15.32
C ILE A 88 -7.23 -18.02 14.14
N LYS A 89 -6.95 -18.80 13.08
CA LYS A 89 -6.30 -18.27 11.87
C LYS A 89 -7.12 -17.17 11.19
N LEU A 90 -8.46 -17.29 11.13
CA LEU A 90 -9.32 -16.25 10.58
C LEU A 90 -9.24 -14.97 11.41
N GLN A 91 -9.32 -15.09 12.74
CA GLN A 91 -9.20 -13.97 13.66
C GLN A 91 -7.87 -13.22 13.45
N ASP A 92 -6.75 -13.94 13.40
CA ASP A 92 -5.42 -13.36 13.19
C ASP A 92 -5.29 -12.69 11.81
N LYS A 93 -5.83 -13.31 10.75
CA LYS A 93 -5.82 -12.72 9.39
C LYS A 93 -6.64 -11.44 9.32
N LEU A 94 -7.80 -11.38 9.98
CA LEU A 94 -8.61 -10.17 10.06
C LEU A 94 -7.90 -9.08 10.87
N HIS A 95 -7.26 -9.44 11.98
CA HIS A 95 -6.45 -8.53 12.81
C HIS A 95 -5.33 -7.86 12.03
N GLN A 96 -4.61 -8.61 11.20
CA GLN A 96 -3.49 -8.09 10.41
C GLN A 96 -3.97 -7.19 9.27
N ASN A 97 -5.03 -7.60 8.56
CA ASN A 97 -5.52 -6.91 7.36
C ASN A 97 -6.57 -5.84 7.67
N LEU A 98 -7.85 -6.25 7.74
CA LEU A 98 -9.01 -5.33 7.85
C LEU A 98 -8.94 -4.44 9.10
N CYS A 99 -8.41 -4.99 10.19
CA CYS A 99 -8.26 -4.28 11.45
C CYS A 99 -7.00 -3.39 11.54
N ARG A 100 -6.11 -3.42 10.54
CA ARG A 100 -4.79 -2.76 10.51
C ARG A 100 -3.99 -3.04 11.79
N ASN A 101 -3.56 -4.28 11.99
CA ASN A 101 -2.85 -4.71 13.20
C ASN A 101 -3.59 -4.30 14.48
N ARG A 102 -4.90 -4.59 14.53
CA ARG A 102 -5.81 -4.27 15.65
C ARG A 102 -6.01 -2.78 15.97
N THR A 103 -5.38 -1.85 15.24
CA THR A 103 -5.52 -0.41 15.47
C THR A 103 -6.97 0.05 15.30
N LEU A 104 -7.68 -0.48 14.29
CA LEU A 104 -9.07 -0.07 14.02
C LEU A 104 -10.12 -0.90 14.76
N VAL A 105 -9.92 -2.22 14.81
CA VAL A 105 -10.85 -3.19 15.42
C VAL A 105 -10.04 -4.28 16.12
N ALA A 106 -10.40 -4.64 17.35
CA ALA A 106 -9.84 -5.80 18.04
C ALA A 106 -10.96 -6.79 18.38
N ILE A 107 -10.75 -8.03 17.93
CA ILE A 107 -11.68 -9.15 18.13
C ILE A 107 -11.22 -9.93 19.37
N GLY A 108 -12.09 -10.04 20.36
CA GLY A 108 -11.99 -11.05 21.41
C GLY A 108 -13.01 -12.16 21.17
N THR A 109 -12.67 -13.32 21.73
CA THR A 109 -13.41 -14.55 21.56
C THR A 109 -13.33 -15.30 22.87
N HIS A 110 -14.49 -15.64 23.41
CA HIS A 110 -14.64 -16.08 24.80
C HIS A 110 -15.49 -17.34 24.89
N ASP A 111 -15.12 -18.24 25.79
CA ASP A 111 -16.01 -19.32 26.21
C ASP A 111 -17.14 -18.73 27.06
N LEU A 112 -18.36 -18.76 26.53
CA LEU A 112 -19.54 -18.18 27.17
C LEU A 112 -19.94 -18.97 28.43
N ASP A 113 -19.57 -20.25 28.53
CA ASP A 113 -19.94 -21.09 29.67
C ASP A 113 -19.13 -20.77 30.93
N THR A 114 -18.00 -20.07 30.79
CA THR A 114 -17.17 -19.65 31.94
C THR A 114 -17.50 -18.27 32.47
N ILE A 115 -18.21 -17.43 31.70
CA ILE A 115 -18.51 -16.03 32.01
C ILE A 115 -20.00 -15.80 32.29
N LYS A 116 -20.36 -14.76 33.05
CA LYS A 116 -21.77 -14.45 33.34
C LYS A 116 -22.22 -13.08 32.81
N PRO A 117 -23.26 -13.02 31.96
CA PRO A 117 -23.85 -11.74 31.55
C PRO A 117 -24.67 -11.09 32.70
N PRO A 118 -24.92 -9.76 32.67
CA PRO A 118 -24.57 -8.79 31.62
C PRO A 118 -23.08 -8.41 31.61
N PHE A 119 -22.58 -8.00 30.44
CA PHE A 119 -21.20 -7.56 30.26
C PHE A 119 -21.09 -6.03 30.33
N ILE A 120 -19.94 -5.52 30.78
CA ILE A 120 -19.66 -4.08 30.90
C ILE A 120 -18.37 -3.77 30.15
N TYR A 121 -18.44 -2.86 29.19
CA TYR A 121 -17.29 -2.30 28.50
C TYR A 121 -16.95 -0.94 29.10
N ASP A 122 -15.78 -0.86 29.74
CA ASP A 122 -15.31 0.31 30.47
C ASP A 122 -13.89 0.69 30.03
N ALA A 123 -13.42 1.88 30.40
CA ALA A 123 -12.02 2.23 30.35
C ALA A 123 -11.57 2.76 31.72
N ARG A 124 -10.56 2.11 32.31
CA ARG A 124 -10.08 2.40 33.66
C ARG A 124 -8.59 2.68 33.67
N GLU A 125 -8.13 3.32 34.73
CA GLU A 125 -6.69 3.52 34.94
C GLU A 125 -5.96 2.17 35.00
N PRO A 126 -4.75 2.05 34.43
CA PRO A 126 -4.03 0.78 34.34
C PRO A 126 -3.87 0.04 35.68
N LYS A 127 -3.66 0.79 36.77
CA LYS A 127 -3.48 0.28 38.14
C LYS A 127 -4.74 -0.36 38.73
N GLN A 128 -5.92 -0.03 38.19
CA GLN A 128 -7.20 -0.55 38.67
C GLN A 128 -7.62 -1.84 37.97
N ILE A 129 -6.87 -2.26 36.95
CA ILE A 129 -7.17 -3.45 36.15
C ILE A 129 -6.18 -4.54 36.53
N LYS A 130 -6.68 -5.61 37.14
CA LYS A 130 -5.89 -6.78 37.52
C LYS A 130 -6.56 -8.04 37.03
N PHE A 131 -5.85 -8.85 36.26
CA PHE A 131 -6.35 -10.13 35.78
C PHE A 131 -5.23 -11.07 35.33
N ARG A 132 -5.59 -12.34 35.14
CA ARG A 132 -4.71 -13.36 34.55
C ARG A 132 -4.83 -13.33 33.04
N SER A 133 -3.77 -12.88 32.35
CA SER A 133 -3.72 -12.88 30.88
C SER A 133 -3.52 -14.29 30.32
N LEU A 134 -3.92 -14.47 29.06
CA LEU A 134 -3.86 -15.75 28.36
C LEU A 134 -2.48 -16.42 28.49
N ASN A 135 -2.47 -17.69 28.88
CA ASN A 135 -1.25 -18.51 29.06
C ASN A 135 -0.29 -18.02 30.18
N GLN A 136 -0.72 -17.11 31.04
CA GLN A 136 0.02 -16.70 32.23
C GLN A 136 -0.55 -17.35 33.49
N GLN A 137 0.31 -17.69 34.45
CA GLN A 137 -0.09 -18.30 35.72
C GLN A 137 -0.39 -17.26 36.81
N LYS A 138 0.22 -16.08 36.73
CA LYS A 138 0.08 -15.01 37.72
C LYS A 138 -0.88 -13.94 37.23
N GLU A 139 -1.67 -13.42 38.15
CA GLU A 139 -2.40 -12.17 37.92
C GLU A 139 -1.43 -10.99 37.94
N MET A 140 -1.57 -10.09 36.98
CA MET A 140 -0.74 -8.90 36.82
C MET A 140 -1.64 -7.66 36.71
N GLN A 141 -1.11 -6.50 37.09
CA GLN A 141 -1.75 -5.23 36.78
C GLN A 141 -1.54 -4.87 35.30
N ALA A 142 -2.39 -4.02 34.72
CA ALA A 142 -2.33 -3.75 33.29
C ALA A 142 -1.08 -2.95 32.85
N ASP A 143 -0.52 -2.12 33.73
CA ASP A 143 0.76 -1.41 33.51
C ASP A 143 1.95 -2.39 33.49
N GLU A 144 2.05 -3.25 34.49
CA GLU A 144 3.05 -4.34 34.56
C GLU A 144 2.93 -5.26 33.33
N MET A 145 1.70 -5.52 32.88
CA MET A 145 1.40 -6.37 31.73
C MET A 145 1.88 -5.76 30.41
N LEU A 146 1.69 -4.45 30.19
CA LEU A 146 2.23 -3.79 28.99
C LEU A 146 3.75 -3.76 28.99
N GLU A 147 4.39 -3.54 30.13
CA GLU A 147 5.84 -3.59 30.22
C GLU A 147 6.36 -5.00 29.91
N PHE A 148 5.68 -6.04 30.40
CA PHE A 148 5.97 -7.43 30.07
C PHE A 148 5.85 -7.69 28.55
N TYR A 149 4.73 -7.29 27.94
CA TYR A 149 4.48 -7.51 26.51
C TYR A 149 5.27 -6.57 25.57
N SER A 150 5.86 -5.48 26.08
CA SER A 150 6.77 -4.62 25.31
C SER A 150 8.03 -5.37 24.86
N LYS A 151 8.39 -6.46 25.56
CA LYS A 151 9.52 -7.34 25.26
C LYS A 151 9.11 -8.55 24.40
N ASP A 152 7.81 -8.78 24.22
CA ASP A 152 7.29 -9.91 23.47
C ASP A 152 7.40 -9.69 21.95
N SER A 153 7.84 -10.71 21.20
CA SER A 153 8.05 -10.59 19.75
C SER A 153 6.76 -10.39 18.94
N HIS A 154 5.63 -10.89 19.43
CA HIS A 154 4.35 -10.83 18.74
C HIS A 154 3.53 -9.61 19.18
N LEU A 155 3.39 -9.41 20.50
CA LEU A 155 2.50 -8.42 21.08
C LEU A 155 3.09 -7.00 21.18
N LYS A 156 4.43 -6.85 21.15
CA LYS A 156 5.10 -5.53 21.21
C LYS A 156 4.52 -4.50 20.24
N ARG A 157 4.13 -4.94 19.04
CA ARG A 157 3.57 -4.07 17.99
C ARG A 157 2.20 -3.47 18.35
N TYR A 158 1.46 -4.08 19.27
CA TYR A 158 0.12 -3.65 19.69
C TYR A 158 0.15 -2.81 20.97
N VAL A 159 1.21 -2.93 21.79
CA VAL A 159 1.39 -2.18 23.06
C VAL A 159 1.28 -0.67 22.81
N SER A 160 1.92 -0.17 21.75
CA SER A 160 1.91 1.25 21.40
C SER A 160 0.53 1.82 21.04
N ILE A 161 -0.49 0.96 20.85
CA ILE A 161 -1.85 1.42 20.50
C ILE A 161 -2.54 2.11 21.69
N ILE A 162 -2.30 1.62 22.91
CA ILE A 162 -2.95 2.16 24.12
C ILE A 162 -1.97 2.72 25.14
N GLN A 163 -0.66 2.46 24.99
CA GLN A 163 0.37 2.83 25.97
C GLN A 163 0.37 4.31 26.36
N GLU A 164 0.07 5.23 25.44
CA GLU A 164 0.07 6.67 25.68
C GLU A 164 -1.22 7.20 26.32
N SER A 165 -2.24 6.35 26.53
CA SER A 165 -3.51 6.76 27.11
C SER A 165 -3.54 6.62 28.63
N ASP A 166 -4.22 7.55 29.31
CA ASP A 166 -4.43 7.50 30.76
C ASP A 166 -5.36 6.35 31.21
N VAL A 167 -6.18 5.84 30.29
CA VAL A 167 -7.19 4.82 30.56
C VAL A 167 -7.08 3.67 29.57
N TYR A 168 -7.20 2.43 30.04
CA TYR A 168 -7.21 1.25 29.19
C TYR A 168 -8.59 0.63 29.12
N PRO A 169 -9.03 0.22 27.92
CA PRO A 169 -10.33 -0.38 27.72
C PRO A 169 -10.31 -1.82 28.25
N VAL A 170 -11.40 -2.21 28.91
CA VAL A 170 -11.54 -3.49 29.61
C VAL A 170 -13.00 -3.94 29.55
N ILE A 171 -13.20 -5.25 29.42
CA ILE A 171 -14.54 -5.85 29.42
C ILE A 171 -14.69 -6.70 30.67
N TYR A 172 -15.78 -6.49 31.41
CA TYR A 172 -16.13 -7.20 32.63
C TYR A 172 -17.40 -8.04 32.48
N ASP A 173 -17.49 -9.10 33.27
CA ASP A 173 -18.72 -9.88 33.48
C ASP A 173 -19.52 -9.37 34.69
N SER A 174 -20.67 -9.99 34.99
CA SER A 174 -21.51 -9.62 36.13
C SER A 174 -20.84 -9.82 37.49
N ASN A 175 -19.77 -10.63 37.56
CA ASN A 175 -18.99 -10.91 38.76
C ASN A 175 -17.73 -10.03 38.86
N ASN A 176 -17.58 -9.02 37.99
CA ASN A 176 -16.38 -8.20 37.84
C ASN A 176 -15.11 -8.96 37.44
N VAL A 177 -15.26 -10.10 36.76
CA VAL A 177 -14.13 -10.82 36.15
C VAL A 177 -13.78 -10.15 34.82
N VAL A 178 -12.50 -9.90 34.58
CA VAL A 178 -12.00 -9.32 33.32
C VAL A 178 -12.01 -10.39 32.22
N LEU A 179 -12.74 -10.12 31.14
CA LEU A 179 -12.77 -10.94 29.93
C LEU A 179 -11.58 -10.66 29.02
N SER A 180 -11.29 -9.39 28.77
CA SER A 180 -10.23 -8.96 27.86
C SER A 180 -9.75 -7.55 28.18
N LEU A 181 -8.51 -7.26 27.76
CA LEU A 181 -7.90 -5.94 27.72
C LEU A 181 -7.62 -5.57 26.25
N PRO A 182 -8.63 -5.11 25.49
CA PRO A 182 -8.44 -4.76 24.09
C PRO A 182 -7.41 -3.63 23.92
N PRO A 183 -6.64 -3.56 22.82
CA PRO A 183 -6.45 -4.54 21.75
C PRO A 183 -5.38 -5.61 22.06
N ILE A 184 -4.92 -5.72 23.31
CA ILE A 184 -3.68 -6.43 23.64
C ILE A 184 -3.92 -7.94 23.80
N ILE A 185 -4.70 -8.33 24.81
CA ILE A 185 -4.79 -9.73 25.22
C ILE A 185 -6.14 -10.04 25.89
N ASN A 186 -6.56 -11.29 25.77
CA ASN A 186 -7.73 -11.81 26.45
C ASN A 186 -7.35 -12.39 27.82
N GLY A 187 -8.34 -12.51 28.70
CA GLY A 187 -8.21 -13.19 29.98
C GLY A 187 -8.13 -14.71 29.80
N ASP A 188 -7.38 -15.37 30.68
CA ASP A 188 -7.25 -16.82 30.69
C ASP A 188 -8.54 -17.53 31.18
N HIS A 189 -9.37 -16.83 31.95
CA HIS A 189 -10.64 -17.36 32.48
C HIS A 189 -11.68 -17.69 31.39
N SER A 190 -11.70 -16.89 30.32
CA SER A 190 -12.61 -17.04 29.18
C SER A 190 -11.93 -17.67 27.96
N LYS A 191 -10.80 -18.35 28.18
CA LYS A 191 -10.01 -19.00 27.12
C LYS A 191 -10.83 -20.06 26.40
N MET A 192 -10.89 -19.95 25.07
CA MET A 192 -11.48 -20.98 24.23
C MET A 192 -10.62 -22.24 24.16
N SER A 193 -11.28 -23.38 23.96
CA SER A 193 -10.66 -24.67 23.68
C SER A 193 -11.48 -25.41 22.60
N VAL A 194 -10.95 -26.55 22.14
CA VAL A 194 -11.69 -27.43 21.21
C VAL A 194 -13.01 -27.94 21.82
N ASN A 195 -13.12 -27.96 23.16
CA ASN A 195 -14.32 -28.42 23.86
C ASN A 195 -15.37 -27.32 24.06
N THR A 196 -15.04 -26.05 23.79
CA THR A 196 -15.94 -24.91 23.98
C THR A 196 -17.19 -25.08 23.12
N LYS A 197 -18.37 -24.95 23.74
CA LYS A 197 -19.67 -25.12 23.08
C LYS A 197 -20.36 -23.81 22.77
N ASN A 198 -20.20 -22.81 23.61
CA ASN A 198 -20.84 -21.51 23.41
C ASN A 198 -19.75 -20.46 23.30
N VAL A 199 -19.70 -19.74 22.17
CA VAL A 199 -18.66 -18.75 21.91
C VAL A 199 -19.29 -17.36 21.90
N PHE A 200 -18.85 -16.50 22.81
CA PHE A 200 -19.14 -15.08 22.77
C PHE A 200 -18.02 -14.37 22.01
N ILE A 201 -18.37 -13.60 21.00
CA ILE A 201 -17.43 -12.84 20.17
C ILE A 201 -17.74 -11.36 20.36
N GLU A 202 -16.73 -10.59 20.74
CA GLU A 202 -16.83 -9.16 20.87
C GLU A 202 -15.75 -8.45 20.04
N CYS A 203 -16.10 -7.32 19.45
CA CYS A 203 -15.23 -6.50 18.63
C CYS A 203 -15.24 -5.08 19.18
N THR A 204 -14.12 -4.65 19.77
CA THR A 204 -13.92 -3.24 20.16
C THR A 204 -13.27 -2.47 19.03
N ALA A 205 -13.68 -1.21 18.81
CA ALA A 205 -13.26 -0.48 17.63
C ALA A 205 -13.27 1.04 17.80
N VAL A 206 -12.58 1.69 16.87
CA VAL A 206 -12.74 3.13 16.55
C VAL A 206 -13.61 3.36 15.32
N ASP A 207 -13.81 2.33 14.49
CA ASP A 207 -14.63 2.36 13.27
C ASP A 207 -15.76 1.32 13.37
N LEU A 208 -17.00 1.81 13.48
CA LEU A 208 -18.19 0.97 13.65
C LEU A 208 -18.48 0.11 12.42
N HIS A 209 -18.27 0.65 11.21
CA HIS A 209 -18.54 -0.09 9.99
C HIS A 209 -17.61 -1.29 9.87
N LYS A 210 -16.30 -1.08 10.12
CA LYS A 210 -15.33 -2.19 10.13
C LYS A 210 -15.62 -3.19 11.25
N ALA A 211 -16.02 -2.73 12.44
CA ALA A 211 -16.38 -3.62 13.53
C ALA A 211 -17.54 -4.55 13.15
N ASN A 212 -18.58 -4.01 12.50
CA ASN A 212 -19.70 -4.80 12.01
C ASN A 212 -19.29 -5.79 10.92
N VAL A 213 -18.46 -5.38 9.95
CA VAL A 213 -17.96 -6.28 8.91
C VAL A 213 -17.14 -7.42 9.52
N VAL A 214 -16.22 -7.11 10.43
CA VAL A 214 -15.38 -8.11 11.11
C VAL A 214 -16.23 -9.10 11.91
N LEU A 215 -17.18 -8.60 12.70
CA LEU A 215 -18.10 -9.42 13.47
C LEU A 215 -18.93 -10.33 12.55
N ASN A 216 -19.52 -9.77 11.50
CA ASN A 216 -20.32 -10.51 10.53
C ASN A 216 -19.49 -11.61 9.84
N ILE A 217 -18.26 -11.34 9.43
CA ILE A 217 -17.38 -12.34 8.81
C ILE A 217 -17.06 -13.48 9.79
N MET A 218 -16.64 -13.17 11.02
CA MET A 218 -16.35 -14.20 12.03
C MET A 218 -17.56 -15.11 12.26
N LEU A 219 -18.75 -14.53 12.39
CA LEU A 219 -19.98 -15.29 12.65
C LEU A 219 -20.42 -16.11 11.43
N THR A 220 -20.49 -15.50 10.26
CA THR A 220 -21.03 -16.14 9.04
C THR A 220 -20.14 -17.25 8.49
N MET A 221 -18.84 -17.28 8.83
CA MET A 221 -17.95 -18.38 8.47
C MET A 221 -18.15 -19.61 9.37
N PHE A 222 -18.36 -19.41 10.68
CA PHE A 222 -18.38 -20.49 11.67
C PHE A 222 -19.77 -20.91 12.13
N ALA A 223 -20.82 -20.14 11.83
CA ALA A 223 -22.20 -20.49 12.16
C ALA A 223 -22.67 -21.82 11.51
N GLN A 224 -21.97 -22.32 10.49
CA GLN A 224 -22.26 -23.64 9.91
C GLN A 224 -21.97 -24.82 10.86
N TYR A 225 -21.13 -24.62 11.89
CA TYR A 225 -20.78 -25.63 12.88
C TYR A 225 -21.67 -25.58 14.14
N CYS A 226 -22.64 -24.67 14.19
CA CYS A 226 -23.63 -24.62 15.25
C CYS A 226 -24.65 -25.77 15.13
N SER A 227 -25.18 -26.25 16.25
CA SER A 227 -26.23 -27.29 16.28
C SER A 227 -27.43 -27.00 15.36
N LYS A 228 -27.81 -25.73 15.27
CA LYS A 228 -28.69 -25.19 14.24
C LYS A 228 -27.82 -24.38 13.27
N PRO A 229 -27.52 -24.91 12.07
CA PRO A 229 -26.63 -24.25 11.14
C PRO A 229 -27.13 -22.86 10.75
N PHE A 230 -26.23 -21.88 10.73
CA PHE A 230 -26.48 -20.48 10.33
C PHE A 230 -27.42 -19.69 11.25
N GLU A 231 -27.76 -20.21 12.44
CA GLU A 231 -28.44 -19.46 13.51
C GLU A 231 -27.40 -18.74 14.39
N ILE A 232 -27.58 -17.43 14.61
CA ILE A 232 -26.70 -16.58 15.43
C ILE A 232 -27.53 -15.97 16.55
N GLU A 233 -27.01 -16.00 17.78
CA GLU A 233 -27.66 -15.36 18.93
C GLU A 233 -27.25 -13.87 19.01
N PRO A 234 -28.23 -12.94 18.97
CA PRO A 234 -27.91 -11.51 19.02
C PRO A 234 -27.58 -11.04 20.44
N VAL A 235 -26.84 -9.93 20.51
CA VAL A 235 -26.48 -9.23 21.75
C VAL A 235 -26.99 -7.79 21.69
N GLU A 236 -27.62 -7.36 22.78
CA GLU A 236 -28.02 -5.97 22.98
C GLU A 236 -26.85 -5.17 23.54
N VAL A 237 -26.50 -4.09 22.85
CA VAL A 237 -25.45 -3.15 23.28
C VAL A 237 -26.09 -1.81 23.63
N GLU A 238 -26.06 -1.48 24.92
CA GLU A 238 -26.46 -0.18 25.45
C GLU A 238 -25.29 0.80 25.30
N GLN A 239 -25.51 1.80 24.46
CA GLN A 239 -24.59 2.91 24.19
C GLN A 239 -24.54 3.88 25.38
N VAL A 240 -23.55 4.78 25.36
CA VAL A 240 -23.33 5.77 26.44
C VAL A 240 -24.52 6.74 26.60
N ASP A 241 -25.24 7.02 25.51
CA ASP A 241 -26.43 7.88 25.47
C ASP A 241 -27.72 7.17 25.92
N GLY A 242 -27.64 5.88 26.25
CA GLY A 242 -28.78 5.04 26.62
C GLY A 242 -29.49 4.38 25.44
N THR A 243 -29.05 4.63 24.19
CA THR A 243 -29.57 3.96 23.00
C THR A 243 -29.20 2.48 23.04
N VAL A 244 -30.16 1.59 22.82
CA VAL A 244 -29.92 0.14 22.75
C VAL A 244 -29.94 -0.31 21.30
N LEU A 245 -28.83 -0.90 20.85
CA LEU A 245 -28.67 -1.45 19.50
C LEU A 245 -28.47 -2.96 19.57
N VAL A 246 -29.03 -3.70 18.60
CA VAL A 246 -28.91 -5.15 18.52
C VAL A 246 -27.86 -5.51 17.46
N TYR A 247 -26.93 -6.39 17.82
CA TYR A 247 -25.89 -6.91 16.93
C TYR A 247 -25.93 -8.44 16.87
N PRO A 248 -25.52 -9.06 15.75
CA PRO A 248 -25.10 -8.43 14.50
C PRO A 248 -26.30 -7.97 13.65
N ASN A 249 -26.09 -7.01 12.75
CA ASN A 249 -27.03 -6.76 11.66
C ASN A 249 -26.70 -7.71 10.49
N LEU A 250 -27.64 -8.62 10.18
CA LEU A 250 -27.53 -9.63 9.14
C LEU A 250 -28.45 -9.35 7.94
N ASP A 251 -29.00 -8.14 7.82
CA ASP A 251 -29.89 -7.79 6.73
C ASP A 251 -29.13 -7.71 5.39
N ASP A 252 -29.62 -8.43 4.39
CA ASP A 252 -29.08 -8.38 3.03
C ASP A 252 -29.41 -7.03 2.38
N ARG A 253 -28.42 -6.43 1.72
CA ARG A 253 -28.64 -5.24 0.89
C ARG A 253 -29.29 -5.66 -0.41
N VAL A 254 -30.34 -4.98 -0.83
CA VAL A 254 -31.06 -5.29 -2.07
C VAL A 254 -30.81 -4.21 -3.11
N GLU A 255 -30.32 -4.60 -4.27
CA GLU A 255 -30.14 -3.71 -5.43
C GLU A 255 -30.87 -4.26 -6.65
N ASN A 256 -31.53 -3.37 -7.39
CA ASN A 256 -32.17 -3.71 -8.67
C ASN A 256 -31.28 -3.23 -9.81
N VAL A 257 -30.89 -4.15 -10.70
CA VAL A 257 -29.89 -3.91 -11.74
C VAL A 257 -30.42 -4.32 -13.12
N SER A 258 -30.18 -3.48 -14.13
CA SER A 258 -30.52 -3.77 -15.52
C SER A 258 -29.49 -4.68 -16.19
N VAL A 259 -29.96 -5.74 -16.86
CA VAL A 259 -29.17 -6.70 -17.64
C VAL A 259 -28.50 -6.00 -18.81
N LYS A 260 -29.20 -5.09 -19.51
CA LYS A 260 -28.59 -4.26 -20.56
C LYS A 260 -27.41 -3.46 -20.06
N LYS A 261 -27.49 -2.93 -18.83
CA LYS A 261 -26.39 -2.18 -18.22
C LYS A 261 -25.19 -3.08 -17.92
N ILE A 262 -25.42 -4.29 -17.42
CA ILE A 262 -24.39 -5.32 -17.19
C ILE A 262 -23.71 -5.67 -18.52
N ASN A 263 -24.50 -6.06 -19.52
CA ASN A 263 -24.04 -6.43 -20.87
C ASN A 263 -23.18 -5.32 -21.50
N LYS A 264 -23.67 -4.07 -21.46
CA LYS A 264 -22.94 -2.91 -21.99
C LYS A 264 -21.64 -2.64 -21.25
N ARG A 265 -21.59 -2.87 -19.94
CA ARG A 265 -20.39 -2.61 -19.12
C ARG A 265 -19.30 -3.66 -19.34
N ILE A 266 -19.69 -4.93 -19.45
CA ILE A 266 -18.75 -6.05 -19.61
C ILE A 266 -18.38 -6.25 -21.09
N GLY A 267 -19.29 -5.95 -22.02
CA GLY A 267 -19.13 -6.27 -23.44
C GLY A 267 -19.58 -7.69 -23.80
N ILE A 268 -20.65 -8.18 -23.17
CA ILE A 268 -21.25 -9.50 -23.42
C ILE A 268 -22.73 -9.36 -23.78
N GLU A 269 -23.31 -10.43 -24.32
CA GLU A 269 -24.75 -10.52 -24.60
C GLU A 269 -25.33 -11.77 -23.91
N VAL A 270 -25.84 -11.59 -22.69
CA VAL A 270 -26.55 -12.64 -21.94
C VAL A 270 -27.97 -12.22 -21.61
N ASP A 271 -28.87 -13.21 -21.49
CA ASP A 271 -30.25 -12.99 -21.04
C ASP A 271 -30.35 -12.87 -19.51
N ALA A 272 -31.50 -12.42 -19.00
CA ALA A 272 -31.71 -12.22 -17.56
C ALA A 272 -31.53 -13.51 -16.74
N LYS A 273 -31.91 -14.68 -17.29
CA LYS A 273 -31.77 -15.97 -16.61
C LYS A 273 -30.31 -16.39 -16.48
N THR A 274 -29.53 -16.24 -17.54
CA THR A 274 -28.10 -16.53 -17.53
C THR A 274 -27.38 -15.56 -16.60
N ALA A 275 -27.66 -14.25 -16.69
CA ALA A 275 -27.07 -13.25 -15.79
C ALA A 275 -27.38 -13.54 -14.31
N ALA A 276 -28.62 -13.90 -13.98
CA ALA A 276 -29.00 -14.29 -12.62
C ALA A 276 -28.23 -15.53 -12.14
N THR A 277 -28.03 -16.52 -13.01
CA THR A 277 -27.25 -17.73 -12.71
C THR A 277 -25.78 -17.40 -12.46
N LEU A 278 -25.19 -16.53 -13.28
CA LEU A 278 -23.79 -16.09 -13.12
C LEU A 278 -23.58 -15.36 -11.78
N LEU A 279 -24.45 -14.42 -11.44
CA LEU A 279 -24.38 -13.70 -10.17
C LEU A 279 -24.61 -14.63 -8.96
N THR A 280 -25.53 -15.59 -9.09
CA THR A 280 -25.77 -16.61 -8.06
C THR A 280 -24.55 -17.47 -7.79
N ARG A 281 -23.76 -17.81 -8.82
CA ARG A 281 -22.47 -18.51 -8.67
C ARG A 281 -21.42 -17.70 -7.90
N MET A 282 -21.55 -16.37 -7.85
CA MET A 282 -20.70 -15.48 -7.05
C MET A 282 -21.25 -15.21 -5.64
N SER A 283 -22.14 -16.07 -5.17
CA SER A 283 -22.83 -15.94 -3.88
C SER A 283 -23.81 -14.77 -3.80
N LEU A 284 -24.21 -14.16 -4.92
CA LEU A 284 -25.21 -13.08 -4.97
C LEU A 284 -26.57 -13.64 -5.33
N ARG A 285 -27.45 -13.76 -4.33
CA ARG A 285 -28.78 -14.37 -4.52
C ARG A 285 -29.59 -13.47 -5.44
N THR A 286 -29.79 -13.93 -6.68
CA THR A 286 -30.37 -13.10 -7.74
C THR A 286 -31.69 -13.68 -8.22
N LYS A 287 -32.73 -12.84 -8.27
CA LYS A 287 -34.05 -13.18 -8.82
C LYS A 287 -34.34 -12.32 -10.04
N VAL A 288 -34.87 -12.96 -11.08
CA VAL A 288 -35.35 -12.26 -12.28
C VAL A 288 -36.70 -11.65 -11.95
N ILE A 289 -36.83 -10.32 -12.08
CA ILE A 289 -38.12 -9.63 -11.98
C ILE A 289 -38.82 -9.64 -13.35
N ASP A 290 -38.09 -9.23 -14.38
CA ASP A 290 -38.56 -9.14 -15.76
C ASP A 290 -37.41 -9.41 -16.76
N SER A 291 -37.62 -9.16 -18.05
CA SER A 291 -36.63 -9.43 -19.09
C SER A 291 -35.33 -8.61 -18.99
N ASP A 292 -35.33 -7.47 -18.30
CA ASP A 292 -34.17 -6.58 -18.13
C ASP A 292 -33.79 -6.35 -16.67
N THR A 293 -34.68 -6.57 -15.70
CA THR A 293 -34.43 -6.22 -14.29
C THR A 293 -34.13 -7.45 -13.43
N LEU A 294 -32.99 -7.42 -12.74
CA LEU A 294 -32.58 -8.39 -11.74
C LEU A 294 -32.65 -7.78 -10.34
N ARG A 295 -33.27 -8.49 -9.40
CA ARG A 295 -33.18 -8.20 -7.96
C ARG A 295 -32.03 -8.99 -7.37
N ILE A 296 -31.02 -8.29 -6.87
CA ILE A 296 -29.80 -8.88 -6.32
C ILE A 296 -29.81 -8.65 -4.81
N GLU A 297 -29.81 -9.74 -4.05
CA GLU A 297 -29.67 -9.76 -2.60
C GLU A 297 -28.16 -9.96 -2.30
N ILE A 298 -27.50 -8.88 -1.85
CA ILE A 298 -26.08 -8.84 -1.50
C ILE A 298 -25.95 -9.32 -0.06
N PRO A 299 -25.33 -10.48 0.19
CA PRO A 299 -25.21 -11.02 1.53
C PRO A 299 -24.24 -10.21 2.37
N VAL A 300 -24.43 -10.21 3.69
CA VAL A 300 -23.51 -9.54 4.65
C VAL A 300 -22.07 -10.05 4.63
N THR A 301 -21.81 -11.20 3.99
CA THR A 301 -20.47 -11.72 3.71
C THR A 301 -19.74 -10.91 2.64
N ARG A 302 -20.47 -10.26 1.73
CA ARG A 302 -19.95 -9.50 0.58
C ARG A 302 -19.94 -8.00 0.88
N ALA A 303 -19.12 -7.61 1.86
CA ALA A 303 -18.91 -6.21 2.22
C ALA A 303 -18.15 -5.40 1.17
N ASP A 304 -17.53 -6.08 0.19
CA ASP A 304 -16.82 -5.48 -0.94
C ASP A 304 -17.73 -4.83 -1.98
N ILE A 305 -19.00 -5.23 -2.06
CA ILE A 305 -19.93 -4.70 -3.05
C ILE A 305 -20.49 -3.36 -2.57
N LEU A 306 -19.99 -2.28 -3.16
CA LEU A 306 -20.37 -0.90 -2.84
C LEU A 306 -21.09 -0.24 -4.02
N HIS A 307 -20.87 -0.71 -5.24
CA HIS A 307 -21.39 -0.11 -6.45
C HIS A 307 -21.80 -1.18 -7.48
N PHE A 308 -22.64 -0.78 -8.44
CA PHE A 308 -23.02 -1.58 -9.61
C PHE A 308 -21.82 -2.19 -10.37
N CYS A 309 -20.66 -1.54 -10.33
CA CYS A 309 -19.46 -2.05 -10.99
C CYS A 309 -18.97 -3.36 -10.37
N ASP A 310 -19.12 -3.55 -9.07
CA ASP A 310 -18.68 -4.75 -8.36
C ASP A 310 -19.60 -5.94 -8.70
N ILE A 311 -20.90 -5.67 -8.91
CA ILE A 311 -21.87 -6.64 -9.44
C ILE A 311 -21.51 -7.03 -10.89
N ALA A 312 -21.14 -6.05 -11.72
CA ALA A 312 -20.72 -6.33 -13.09
C ALA A 312 -19.40 -7.11 -13.14
N GLU A 313 -18.46 -6.83 -12.23
CA GLU A 313 -17.24 -7.61 -12.04
C GLU A 313 -17.54 -9.06 -11.71
N ASP A 314 -18.38 -9.33 -10.70
CA ASP A 314 -18.78 -10.69 -10.33
C ASP A 314 -19.44 -11.44 -11.48
N CYS A 315 -20.31 -10.77 -12.24
CA CYS A 315 -20.93 -11.36 -13.42
C CYS A 315 -19.87 -11.75 -14.47
N ALA A 316 -18.88 -10.88 -14.70
CA ALA A 316 -17.78 -11.14 -15.63
C ALA A 316 -16.86 -12.27 -15.14
N VAL A 317 -16.57 -12.36 -13.83
CA VAL A 317 -15.78 -13.45 -13.23
C VAL A 317 -16.50 -14.79 -13.40
N ALA A 318 -17.80 -14.84 -13.13
CA ALA A 318 -18.59 -16.05 -13.33
C ALA A 318 -18.74 -16.44 -14.81
N TYR A 319 -18.82 -15.45 -15.71
CA TYR A 319 -18.83 -15.69 -17.15
C TYR A 319 -17.48 -16.23 -17.64
N GLY A 320 -16.39 -15.80 -17.00
CA GLY A 320 -15.01 -16.13 -17.34
C GLY A 320 -14.45 -15.13 -18.33
N PHE A 321 -13.41 -14.40 -17.93
CA PHE A 321 -12.84 -13.32 -18.74
C PHE A 321 -12.36 -13.77 -20.13
N ASN A 322 -11.87 -15.00 -20.23
CA ASN A 322 -11.40 -15.56 -21.50
C ASN A 322 -12.52 -15.81 -22.52
N ASN A 323 -13.79 -15.83 -22.08
CA ASN A 323 -14.95 -16.00 -22.95
C ASN A 323 -15.46 -14.65 -23.51
N ILE A 324 -14.91 -13.51 -23.05
CA ILE A 324 -15.32 -12.18 -23.51
C ILE A 324 -14.62 -11.89 -24.84
N HIS A 325 -15.40 -11.55 -25.88
CA HIS A 325 -14.86 -11.22 -27.18
C HIS A 325 -14.06 -9.91 -27.12
N LYS A 326 -12.79 -9.97 -27.51
CA LYS A 326 -11.91 -8.79 -27.58
C LYS A 326 -12.40 -7.86 -28.68
N THR A 327 -12.68 -6.60 -28.34
CA THR A 327 -13.09 -5.56 -29.29
C THR A 327 -12.10 -4.40 -29.28
N VAL A 328 -11.94 -3.72 -30.42
CA VAL A 328 -11.16 -2.49 -30.52
C VAL A 328 -12.10 -1.29 -30.28
N PRO A 329 -11.74 -0.33 -29.40
CA PRO A 329 -12.55 0.86 -29.18
C PRO A 329 -12.65 1.69 -30.47
N LYS A 330 -13.86 2.11 -30.82
CA LYS A 330 -14.16 2.90 -32.04
C LYS A 330 -13.88 4.39 -31.84
N THR A 331 -12.72 4.73 -31.27
CA THR A 331 -12.29 6.12 -31.04
C THR A 331 -11.17 6.45 -32.02
N VAL A 332 -11.39 7.47 -32.86
CA VAL A 332 -10.34 7.99 -33.76
C VAL A 332 -9.55 9.05 -32.99
N CYS A 333 -8.29 8.75 -32.70
CA CYS A 333 -7.38 9.66 -32.02
C CYS A 333 -6.08 9.76 -32.84
N ILE A 334 -5.56 10.97 -33.02
CA ILE A 334 -4.23 11.20 -33.60
C ILE A 334 -3.26 11.36 -32.42
N GLY A 335 -2.26 10.48 -32.34
CA GLY A 335 -1.20 10.58 -31.33
C GLY A 335 -0.15 11.59 -31.76
N ASN A 336 0.31 12.41 -30.81
CA ASN A 336 1.46 13.30 -30.98
C ASN A 336 2.54 12.98 -29.95
N GLN A 337 3.79 13.20 -30.31
CA GLN A 337 4.90 13.10 -29.37
C GLN A 337 4.92 14.31 -28.45
N PHE A 338 5.40 14.13 -27.22
CA PHE A 338 5.73 15.27 -26.38
C PHE A 338 7.03 15.89 -26.89
N GLU A 339 7.00 17.16 -27.28
CA GLU A 339 8.11 17.83 -27.98
C GLU A 339 9.43 17.74 -27.22
N LEU A 340 9.41 17.87 -25.89
CA LEU A 340 10.61 17.72 -25.06
C LEU A 340 11.25 16.33 -25.18
N ASN A 341 10.45 15.26 -25.27
CA ASN A 341 10.97 13.91 -25.48
C ASN A 341 11.51 13.76 -26.90
N ARG A 342 10.84 14.31 -27.91
CA ARG A 342 11.32 14.31 -29.30
C ARG A 342 12.68 14.98 -29.42
N VAL A 343 12.84 16.17 -28.83
CA VAL A 343 14.13 16.89 -28.80
C VAL A 343 15.18 16.09 -28.02
N SER A 344 14.81 15.52 -26.88
CA SER A 344 15.72 14.68 -26.08
C SER A 344 16.24 13.47 -26.87
N ASP A 345 15.36 12.78 -27.60
CA ASP A 345 15.70 11.59 -28.41
C ASP A 345 16.67 11.97 -29.54
N LEU A 346 16.42 13.09 -30.23
CA LEU A 346 17.29 13.61 -31.28
C LEU A 346 18.68 13.98 -30.75
N ILE A 347 18.75 14.59 -29.56
CA ILE A 347 20.02 14.90 -28.88
C ILE A 347 20.74 13.61 -28.51
N ARG A 348 20.06 12.61 -27.92
CA ARG A 348 20.70 11.34 -27.54
C ARG A 348 21.34 10.65 -28.73
N HIS A 349 20.62 10.51 -29.84
CA HIS A 349 21.17 9.89 -31.06
C HIS A 349 22.41 10.64 -31.55
N SER A 350 22.35 11.97 -31.55
CA SER A 350 23.46 12.79 -32.02
C SER A 350 24.70 12.71 -31.12
N VAL A 351 24.52 12.64 -29.80
CA VAL A 351 25.62 12.49 -28.84
C VAL A 351 26.22 11.07 -28.91
N ALA A 352 25.39 10.05 -29.14
CA ALA A 352 25.86 8.70 -29.41
C ALA A 352 26.68 8.60 -30.71
N GLU A 353 26.23 9.25 -31.79
CA GLU A 353 26.99 9.37 -33.04
C GLU A 353 28.33 10.11 -32.87
N ALA A 354 28.43 11.01 -31.88
CA ALA A 354 29.67 11.66 -31.50
C ALA A 354 30.63 10.78 -30.67
N GLY A 355 30.28 9.49 -30.46
CA GLY A 355 31.12 8.51 -29.78
C GLY A 355 30.96 8.44 -28.27
N PHE A 356 30.00 9.17 -27.69
CA PHE A 356 29.70 9.06 -26.26
C PHE A 356 28.73 7.90 -26.00
N ILE A 357 28.87 7.27 -24.84
CA ILE A 357 28.04 6.14 -24.41
C ILE A 357 27.02 6.63 -23.40
N GLU A 358 25.74 6.33 -23.63
CA GLU A 358 24.68 6.74 -22.71
C GLU A 358 24.72 5.91 -21.42
N ALA A 359 24.59 6.59 -20.29
CA ALA A 359 24.44 5.98 -18.97
C ALA A 359 23.01 6.19 -18.43
N LEU A 360 22.59 5.30 -17.54
CA LEU A 360 21.32 5.39 -16.84
C LEU A 360 21.58 5.42 -15.33
N THR A 361 21.63 6.61 -14.75
CA THR A 361 21.97 6.80 -13.33
C THR A 361 20.71 6.85 -12.45
N PHE A 362 20.88 6.59 -11.15
CA PHE A 362 19.78 6.71 -10.19
C PHE A 362 19.32 8.17 -10.05
N THR A 363 18.01 8.37 -9.96
CA THR A 363 17.41 9.68 -9.68
C THR A 363 17.65 10.14 -8.24
N LEU A 364 17.87 9.21 -7.31
CA LEU A 364 18.10 9.49 -5.90
C LEU A 364 19.60 9.41 -5.58
N CYS A 365 20.08 10.34 -4.75
CA CYS A 365 21.47 10.39 -4.33
C CYS A 365 21.61 10.88 -2.87
N SER A 366 22.84 10.82 -2.35
CA SER A 366 23.15 11.38 -1.03
C SER A 366 23.29 12.91 -1.12
N CYS A 367 23.13 13.60 0.01
CA CYS A 367 23.42 15.04 0.08
C CYS A 367 24.89 15.32 -0.26
N ALA A 368 25.80 14.46 0.20
CA ALA A 368 27.23 14.59 -0.03
C ALA A 368 27.58 14.55 -1.53
N ASP A 369 26.88 13.74 -2.32
CA ASP A 369 27.15 13.60 -3.75
C ASP A 369 26.84 14.83 -4.57
N VAL A 370 25.88 15.67 -4.17
CA VAL A 370 25.54 16.89 -4.93
C VAL A 370 26.16 18.15 -4.34
N ALA A 371 26.49 18.14 -3.05
CA ALA A 371 26.96 19.31 -2.31
C ALA A 371 28.42 19.15 -1.86
N GLU A 372 28.67 18.32 -0.85
CA GLU A 372 29.95 18.25 -0.15
C GLU A 372 31.11 17.88 -1.08
N LYS A 373 30.94 16.88 -1.94
CA LYS A 373 31.97 16.44 -2.90
C LYS A 373 32.27 17.49 -3.97
N PHE A 374 31.37 18.44 -4.18
CA PHE A 374 31.54 19.57 -5.08
C PHE A 374 31.99 20.86 -4.35
N GLY A 375 32.29 20.78 -3.05
CA GLY A 375 32.69 21.94 -2.26
C GLY A 375 31.57 22.96 -2.04
N LYS A 376 30.31 22.50 -2.02
CA LYS A 376 29.10 23.32 -1.84
C LYS A 376 28.36 22.88 -0.57
N THR A 377 27.55 23.77 -0.01
CA THR A 377 26.65 23.44 1.11
C THR A 377 25.29 23.00 0.57
N ILE A 378 24.62 22.05 1.23
CA ILE A 378 23.35 21.52 0.74
C ILE A 378 22.25 22.58 0.70
N GLU A 379 22.31 23.56 1.61
CA GLU A 379 21.38 24.70 1.68
C GLU A 379 21.50 25.65 0.48
N SER A 380 22.67 25.67 -0.18
CA SER A 380 22.90 26.48 -1.39
C SER A 380 22.29 25.85 -2.65
N ILE A 381 21.85 24.60 -2.56
CA ILE A 381 21.32 23.83 -3.69
C ILE A 381 19.79 23.73 -3.53
N PRO A 382 19.01 23.91 -4.62
CA PRO A 382 17.57 23.71 -4.59
C PRO A 382 17.21 22.20 -4.56
N ALA A 383 17.69 21.47 -3.55
CA ALA A 383 17.48 20.03 -3.40
C ALA A 383 16.13 19.69 -2.74
N VAL A 384 15.55 18.55 -3.13
CA VAL A 384 14.33 18.00 -2.55
C VAL A 384 14.68 16.80 -1.67
N HIS A 385 14.32 16.85 -0.39
CA HIS A 385 14.65 15.81 0.59
C HIS A 385 13.56 14.74 0.72
N ILE A 386 13.99 13.50 0.87
CA ILE A 386 13.13 12.36 1.20
C ILE A 386 12.92 12.34 2.72
N GLY A 387 11.67 12.26 3.17
CA GLY A 387 11.32 12.31 4.59
C GLY A 387 11.87 11.14 5.43
N ASN A 388 11.75 9.91 4.94
CA ASN A 388 12.20 8.69 5.63
C ASN A 388 13.08 7.81 4.73
N PRO A 389 14.31 8.25 4.39
CA PRO A 389 15.19 7.51 3.50
C PRO A 389 15.65 6.19 4.16
N LYS A 390 15.65 5.10 3.41
CA LYS A 390 16.11 3.78 3.91
C LYS A 390 17.62 3.65 3.98
N THR A 391 18.33 4.36 3.11
CA THR A 391 19.79 4.34 3.00
C THR A 391 20.30 5.78 2.87
N GLN A 392 21.57 6.00 3.22
CA GLN A 392 22.22 7.31 3.07
C GLN A 392 22.37 7.71 1.60
N ASP A 393 22.40 6.74 0.69
CA ASP A 393 22.48 6.97 -0.75
C ASP A 393 21.22 7.56 -1.37
N PHE A 394 20.08 7.57 -0.66
CA PHE A 394 18.78 8.02 -1.17
C PHE A 394 18.16 9.11 -0.28
N GLN A 395 18.95 10.13 0.06
CA GLN A 395 18.50 11.24 0.91
C GLN A 395 17.73 12.32 0.12
N ILE A 396 18.11 12.55 -1.14
CA ILE A 396 17.56 13.62 -1.98
C ILE A 396 17.29 13.13 -3.41
N GLY A 397 16.46 13.89 -4.13
CA GLY A 397 16.42 13.83 -5.59
C GLY A 397 17.63 14.54 -6.19
N ARG A 398 18.20 13.97 -7.27
CA ARG A 398 19.36 14.54 -7.96
C ARG A 398 19.04 15.92 -8.54
N THR A 399 19.94 16.88 -8.33
CA THR A 399 19.85 18.25 -8.84
C THR A 399 20.76 18.50 -10.05
N THR A 400 21.61 17.52 -10.35
CA THR A 400 22.56 17.44 -11.46
C THR A 400 22.72 15.97 -11.85
N LEU A 401 23.01 15.68 -13.11
CA LEU A 401 23.30 14.32 -13.61
C LEU A 401 24.77 13.91 -13.36
N LEU A 402 25.64 14.88 -13.13
CA LEU A 402 27.08 14.69 -13.02
C LEU A 402 27.52 13.68 -11.93
N PRO A 403 26.99 13.70 -10.68
CA PRO A 403 27.42 12.76 -9.65
C PRO A 403 27.20 11.29 -10.06
N GLY A 404 26.09 11.02 -10.74
CA GLY A 404 25.78 9.68 -11.25
C GLY A 404 26.78 9.22 -12.32
N LEU A 405 27.14 10.11 -13.25
CA LEU A 405 28.14 9.83 -14.27
C LEU A 405 29.53 9.62 -13.67
N LEU A 406 29.95 10.44 -12.71
CA LEU A 406 31.25 10.28 -12.04
C LEU A 406 31.33 8.97 -11.25
N LYS A 407 30.28 8.58 -10.52
CA LYS A 407 30.19 7.28 -9.88
C LYS A 407 30.25 6.12 -10.88
N THR A 408 29.62 6.30 -12.05
CA THR A 408 29.67 5.30 -13.12
C THR A 408 31.10 5.11 -13.62
N ILE A 409 31.85 6.19 -13.83
CA ILE A 409 33.28 6.12 -14.19
C ILE A 409 34.08 5.47 -13.06
N ALA A 410 33.81 5.82 -11.79
CA ALA A 410 34.51 5.25 -10.65
C ALA A 410 34.36 3.73 -10.55
N ASN A 411 33.18 3.20 -10.90
CA ASN A 411 32.93 1.76 -10.96
C ASN A 411 33.50 1.08 -12.21
N ASN A 412 33.98 1.85 -13.20
CA ASN A 412 34.47 1.36 -14.50
C ASN A 412 35.91 1.78 -14.80
N GLN A 413 36.74 2.05 -13.78
CA GLN A 413 38.14 2.46 -13.97
C GLN A 413 39.02 1.42 -14.69
N GLY A 414 38.58 0.16 -14.78
CA GLY A 414 39.26 -0.90 -15.53
C GLY A 414 39.06 -0.85 -17.05
N THR A 415 38.18 0.03 -17.55
CA THR A 415 37.86 0.16 -18.97
C THR A 415 38.94 0.95 -19.72
N ALA A 416 39.10 0.67 -21.02
CA ALA A 416 40.03 1.40 -21.87
C ALA A 416 39.66 2.90 -21.94
N LEU A 417 40.69 3.75 -21.90
CA LEU A 417 40.56 5.20 -22.05
C LEU A 417 40.55 5.59 -23.54
N PRO A 418 39.87 6.69 -23.93
CA PRO A 418 39.06 7.58 -23.10
C PRO A 418 37.69 6.99 -22.73
N ILE A 419 37.17 7.34 -21.54
CA ILE A 419 35.78 7.04 -21.16
C ILE A 419 34.93 8.28 -21.47
N GLN A 420 33.94 8.12 -22.35
CA GLN A 420 33.05 9.18 -22.81
C GLN A 420 31.62 8.79 -22.48
N LEU A 421 31.04 9.40 -21.43
CA LEU A 421 29.69 9.09 -20.98
C LEU A 421 28.77 10.29 -21.14
N PHE A 422 27.50 10.05 -21.38
CA PHE A 422 26.49 11.08 -21.31
C PHE A 422 25.17 10.55 -20.76
N GLU A 423 24.28 11.44 -20.36
CA GLU A 423 22.90 11.13 -19.98
C GLU A 423 21.98 12.31 -20.34
N VAL A 424 20.80 12.02 -20.88
CA VAL A 424 19.74 13.00 -21.13
C VAL A 424 18.51 12.67 -20.31
N SER A 425 18.40 13.28 -19.12
CA SER A 425 17.37 12.93 -18.14
C SER A 425 16.93 14.10 -17.27
N ASP A 426 15.86 13.89 -16.50
CA ASP A 426 15.34 14.88 -15.55
C ASP A 426 16.21 14.98 -14.29
N VAL A 427 16.37 16.22 -13.80
CA VAL A 427 16.78 16.54 -12.44
C VAL A 427 15.60 17.15 -11.68
N ILE A 428 15.61 17.05 -10.35
CA ILE A 428 14.54 17.54 -9.48
C ILE A 428 15.04 18.76 -8.73
N LEU A 429 14.37 19.90 -8.92
CA LEU A 429 14.72 21.17 -8.30
C LEU A 429 13.57 21.65 -7.42
N LYS A 430 13.90 22.21 -6.26
CA LYS A 430 12.93 22.87 -5.38
C LYS A 430 12.41 24.14 -6.04
N ASP A 431 11.09 24.25 -6.18
CA ASP A 431 10.42 25.41 -6.75
C ASP A 431 9.09 25.65 -6.01
N LEU A 432 9.12 26.57 -5.05
CA LEU A 432 7.98 26.89 -4.19
C LEU A 432 6.83 27.60 -4.93
N THR A 433 7.03 27.99 -6.19
CA THR A 433 5.96 28.57 -7.02
C THR A 433 5.05 27.51 -7.64
N ARG A 434 5.49 26.24 -7.66
CA ARG A 434 4.73 25.11 -8.18
C ARG A 434 3.88 24.47 -7.08
N GLU A 435 2.76 23.87 -7.47
CA GLU A 435 1.82 23.19 -6.56
C GLU A 435 2.51 22.13 -5.69
N THR A 436 3.44 21.37 -6.26
CA THR A 436 4.19 20.31 -5.56
C THR A 436 5.40 20.83 -4.78
N GLY A 437 5.73 22.13 -4.87
CA GLY A 437 6.93 22.72 -4.28
C GLY A 437 8.25 22.30 -4.97
N SER A 438 8.16 21.65 -6.12
CA SER A 438 9.29 21.14 -6.92
C SER A 438 8.99 21.20 -8.41
N ARG A 439 10.03 21.15 -9.23
CA ARG A 439 9.94 20.99 -10.69
C ARG A 439 10.99 20.01 -11.19
N ASN A 440 10.67 19.36 -12.31
CA ASN A 440 11.65 18.62 -13.09
C ASN A 440 12.26 19.56 -14.13
N GLU A 441 13.54 19.34 -14.45
CA GLU A 441 14.24 20.03 -15.52
C GLU A 441 15.03 19.00 -16.33
N ARG A 442 14.78 18.92 -17.65
CA ARG A 442 15.47 17.98 -18.54
C ARG A 442 16.86 18.52 -18.90
N ARG A 443 17.89 17.77 -18.50
CA ARG A 443 19.29 18.11 -18.77
C ARG A 443 19.97 17.08 -19.65
N LEU A 444 20.91 17.56 -20.44
CA LEU A 444 21.98 16.76 -21.03
C LEU A 444 23.23 16.98 -20.19
N CYS A 445 23.84 15.89 -19.72
CA CYS A 445 25.17 15.92 -19.13
C CYS A 445 26.10 14.98 -19.89
N ALA A 446 27.30 15.43 -20.20
CA ALA A 446 28.34 14.65 -20.85
C ALA A 446 29.67 14.81 -20.12
N VAL A 447 30.44 13.73 -20.07
CA VAL A 447 31.69 13.61 -19.32
C VAL A 447 32.75 12.95 -20.19
N PHE A 448 33.91 13.59 -20.28
CA PHE A 448 35.10 13.06 -20.96
C PHE A 448 36.21 12.82 -19.93
N TYR A 449 36.63 11.57 -19.79
CA TYR A 449 37.62 11.13 -18.81
C TYR A 449 38.81 10.44 -19.48
N ASN A 450 39.99 11.05 -19.37
CA ASN A 450 41.21 10.58 -20.02
C ASN A 450 42.48 11.11 -19.31
N LYS A 451 43.67 10.71 -19.76
CA LYS A 451 44.96 11.24 -19.27
C LYS A 451 45.08 12.76 -19.42
N THR A 452 44.43 13.32 -20.44
CA THR A 452 44.25 14.77 -20.61
C THR A 452 42.77 15.11 -20.41
N PRO A 453 42.45 16.33 -19.92
CA PRO A 453 41.06 16.71 -19.64
C PRO A 453 40.17 16.72 -20.88
N GLY A 454 40.70 16.95 -22.07
CA GLY A 454 39.92 16.97 -23.31
C GLY A 454 38.83 18.05 -23.35
N PHE A 455 39.16 19.25 -22.88
CA PHE A 455 38.21 20.38 -22.86
C PHE A 455 37.74 20.72 -24.28
N GLU A 456 38.62 20.62 -25.26
CA GLU A 456 38.36 20.77 -26.69
C GLU A 456 37.31 19.77 -27.21
N THR A 457 37.30 18.53 -26.72
CA THR A 457 36.33 17.50 -27.12
C THR A 457 34.93 17.85 -26.61
N ILE A 458 34.83 18.24 -25.34
CA ILE A 458 33.55 18.62 -24.74
C ILE A 458 33.04 19.96 -25.31
N HIS A 459 33.93 20.91 -25.60
CA HIS A 459 33.58 22.14 -26.30
C HIS A 459 33.05 21.85 -27.71
N GLY A 460 33.72 20.97 -28.48
CA GLY A 460 33.23 20.53 -29.79
C GLY A 460 31.88 19.81 -29.72
N LEU A 461 31.62 19.05 -28.65
CA LEU A 461 30.31 18.45 -28.40
C LEU A 461 29.22 19.52 -28.19
N LEU A 462 29.50 20.55 -27.38
CA LEU A 462 28.59 21.68 -27.20
C LEU A 462 28.29 22.38 -28.53
N ASP A 463 29.32 22.70 -29.32
CA ASP A 463 29.17 23.36 -30.63
C ASP A 463 28.33 22.49 -31.59
N ARG A 464 28.53 21.17 -31.55
CA ARG A 464 27.73 20.21 -32.33
C ARG A 464 26.26 20.24 -31.90
N ILE A 465 25.97 20.21 -30.60
CA ILE A 465 24.60 20.27 -30.07
C ILE A 465 23.93 21.58 -30.47
N MET A 466 24.60 22.71 -30.30
CA MET A 466 24.09 24.04 -30.67
C MET A 466 23.78 24.13 -32.17
N THR A 467 24.62 23.53 -33.02
CA THR A 467 24.36 23.42 -34.46
C THR A 467 23.09 22.61 -34.75
N LEU A 468 22.86 21.52 -34.03
CA LEU A 468 21.69 20.65 -34.21
C LEU A 468 20.39 21.36 -33.80
N VAL A 469 20.43 22.14 -32.72
CA VAL A 469 19.29 22.97 -32.29
C VAL A 469 19.21 24.32 -33.02
N LYS A 470 20.09 24.55 -34.02
CA LYS A 470 20.15 25.75 -34.87
C LYS A 470 20.39 27.06 -34.09
N VAL A 471 21.15 27.00 -33.01
CA VAL A 471 21.58 28.17 -32.24
C VAL A 471 23.00 28.53 -32.65
N SER A 472 23.18 29.69 -33.28
CA SER A 472 24.49 30.14 -33.79
C SER A 472 25.36 30.73 -32.69
N TYR A 473 26.69 30.65 -32.84
CA TYR A 473 27.64 31.27 -31.91
C TYR A 473 27.57 32.80 -31.99
N ASN A 474 27.52 33.48 -30.84
CA ASN A 474 27.50 34.94 -30.75
C ASN A 474 28.89 35.48 -30.39
N GLU A 475 29.58 36.05 -31.38
CA GLU A 475 30.92 36.63 -31.22
C GLU A 475 30.93 37.89 -30.35
N ASN A 476 29.85 38.68 -30.38
CA ASN A 476 29.76 39.95 -29.64
C ASN A 476 29.49 39.74 -28.14
N LYS A 477 29.23 38.50 -27.71
CA LYS A 477 28.94 38.10 -26.32
C LYS A 477 27.93 39.04 -25.63
N SER A 478 26.98 39.55 -26.41
CA SER A 478 25.98 40.52 -26.00
C SER A 478 24.70 40.34 -26.81
N GLY A 479 23.56 40.53 -26.15
CA GLY A 479 22.23 40.37 -26.74
C GLY A 479 21.59 38.99 -26.54
N ASN A 480 20.36 38.85 -27.04
CA ASN A 480 19.47 37.70 -26.79
C ASN A 480 19.42 36.70 -27.97
N GLN A 481 20.43 36.69 -28.84
CA GLN A 481 20.48 35.79 -29.99
C GLN A 481 21.77 34.98 -29.98
N GLY A 482 21.62 33.67 -30.19
CA GLY A 482 22.73 32.73 -30.26
C GLY A 482 23.20 32.24 -28.89
N TYR A 483 24.33 31.53 -28.87
CA TYR A 483 24.98 31.08 -27.64
C TYR A 483 26.41 31.62 -27.52
N TYR A 484 26.87 31.80 -26.28
CA TYR A 484 28.26 32.14 -25.98
C TYR A 484 28.68 31.59 -24.62
N LEU A 485 29.99 31.55 -24.39
CA LEU A 485 30.57 31.13 -23.12
C LEU A 485 30.95 32.34 -22.26
N ASN A 486 30.41 32.37 -21.04
CA ASN A 486 30.72 33.40 -20.04
C ASN A 486 31.73 32.87 -19.01
N ASN A 487 32.92 33.48 -18.96
CA ASN A 487 34.02 33.05 -18.10
C ASN A 487 34.13 33.90 -16.82
N GLN A 488 33.18 34.80 -16.55
CA GLN A 488 33.18 35.68 -15.36
C GLN A 488 32.53 35.04 -14.13
N CYS A 489 32.48 33.71 -14.07
CA CYS A 489 31.93 32.95 -12.95
C CYS A 489 33.07 32.25 -12.20
N GLU A 490 32.91 32.08 -10.89
CA GLU A 490 33.75 31.20 -10.09
C GLU A 490 32.87 30.08 -9.52
N ASP A 491 33.29 28.83 -9.74
CA ASP A 491 32.66 27.65 -9.15
C ASP A 491 33.74 26.72 -8.59
N THR A 492 33.65 26.39 -7.31
CA THR A 492 34.60 25.56 -6.56
C THR A 492 34.69 24.13 -7.09
N ALA A 493 33.68 23.68 -7.84
CA ALA A 493 33.68 22.37 -8.48
C ALA A 493 34.66 22.26 -9.65
N PHE A 494 35.16 23.38 -10.19
CA PHE A 494 35.95 23.42 -11.43
C PHE A 494 37.35 24.00 -11.23
N PHE A 495 38.24 23.65 -12.15
CA PHE A 495 39.59 24.21 -12.16
C PHE A 495 39.55 25.70 -12.53
N PRO A 496 40.23 26.59 -11.76
CA PRO A 496 40.21 28.03 -12.02
C PRO A 496 40.65 28.38 -13.45
N GLY A 497 39.87 29.24 -14.12
CA GLY A 497 40.13 29.65 -15.51
C GLY A 497 39.87 28.59 -16.58
N ARG A 498 39.35 27.40 -16.21
CA ARG A 498 39.02 26.30 -17.14
C ARG A 498 37.56 25.87 -17.04
N HIS A 499 36.65 26.84 -16.86
CA HIS A 499 35.21 26.63 -16.91
C HIS A 499 34.50 27.88 -17.44
N ALA A 500 33.27 27.70 -17.90
CA ALA A 500 32.41 28.76 -18.39
C ALA A 500 30.93 28.40 -18.21
N GLN A 501 30.09 29.40 -17.97
CA GLN A 501 28.64 29.25 -18.10
C GLN A 501 28.25 29.26 -19.57
N VAL A 502 27.29 28.42 -19.93
CA VAL A 502 26.73 28.37 -21.28
C VAL A 502 25.49 29.27 -21.28
N ILE A 503 25.58 30.40 -21.98
CA ILE A 503 24.47 31.33 -22.15
C ILE A 503 23.87 31.10 -23.53
N ALA A 504 22.56 30.88 -23.62
CA ALA A 504 21.83 30.78 -24.87
C ALA A 504 20.62 31.72 -24.84
N ASN A 505 20.46 32.56 -25.87
CA ASN A 505 19.37 33.52 -26.00
C ASN A 505 19.16 34.43 -24.78
N GLY A 506 20.24 34.74 -24.05
CA GLY A 506 20.21 35.58 -22.85
C GLY A 506 19.96 34.84 -21.52
N GLU A 507 19.73 33.52 -21.55
CA GLU A 507 19.53 32.69 -20.36
C GLU A 507 20.74 31.79 -20.10
N ASN A 508 21.07 31.59 -18.82
CA ASN A 508 22.06 30.59 -18.43
C ASN A 508 21.43 29.21 -18.49
N ILE A 509 21.87 28.41 -19.45
CA ILE A 509 21.36 27.06 -19.67
C ILE A 509 22.26 26.00 -19.04
N GLY A 510 23.45 26.32 -18.54
CA GLY A 510 24.33 25.29 -17.99
C GLY A 510 25.79 25.68 -17.85
N ILE A 511 26.64 24.68 -17.73
CA ILE A 511 28.07 24.84 -17.46
C ILE A 511 28.91 23.87 -18.28
N ILE A 512 30.09 24.33 -18.67
CA ILE A 512 31.14 23.54 -19.31
C ILE A 512 32.45 23.80 -18.57
N GLY A 513 33.25 22.76 -18.32
CA GLY A 513 34.52 22.96 -17.61
C GLY A 513 35.30 21.71 -17.30
N VAL A 514 36.53 21.92 -16.84
CA VAL A 514 37.40 20.88 -16.27
C VAL A 514 37.15 20.81 -14.77
N LEU A 515 36.85 19.62 -14.26
CA LEU A 515 36.61 19.42 -12.82
C LEU A 515 37.86 19.70 -11.99
N HIS A 516 37.66 20.27 -10.80
CA HIS A 516 38.74 20.51 -9.85
C HIS A 516 39.30 19.17 -9.34
N PRO A 517 40.63 19.01 -9.17
CA PRO A 517 41.25 17.79 -8.66
C PRO A 517 40.61 17.25 -7.37
N ASN A 518 40.29 18.14 -6.42
CA ASN A 518 39.57 17.77 -5.18
C ASN A 518 38.26 17.02 -5.46
N VAL A 519 37.44 17.45 -6.42
CA VAL A 519 36.18 16.76 -6.76
C VAL A 519 36.48 15.37 -7.32
N ILE A 520 37.44 15.29 -8.24
CA ILE A 520 37.88 14.03 -8.86
C ILE A 520 38.30 13.02 -7.78
N GLU A 521 39.11 13.45 -6.80
CA GLU A 521 39.55 12.62 -5.67
C GLU A 521 38.39 12.20 -4.75
N GLN A 522 37.45 13.10 -4.45
CA GLN A 522 36.27 12.81 -3.63
C GLN A 522 35.32 11.77 -4.27
N PHE A 523 35.33 11.66 -5.59
CA PHE A 523 34.64 10.59 -6.34
C PHE A 523 35.52 9.36 -6.59
N GLY A 524 36.73 9.30 -6.01
CA GLY A 524 37.65 8.16 -6.12
C GLY A 524 38.33 8.02 -7.48
N LEU A 525 38.31 9.07 -8.30
CA LEU A 525 38.92 9.11 -9.64
C LEU A 525 40.37 9.63 -9.57
N LYS A 526 41.19 9.29 -10.58
CA LYS A 526 42.62 9.68 -10.62
C LYS A 526 43.01 10.59 -11.79
N LEU A 527 42.31 10.48 -12.92
CA LEU A 527 42.60 11.22 -14.14
C LEU A 527 41.71 12.47 -14.26
N PRO A 528 42.16 13.48 -15.03
CA PRO A 528 41.36 14.67 -15.27
C PRO A 528 40.07 14.38 -16.05
N CYS A 529 39.09 15.26 -15.87
CA CYS A 529 37.74 15.07 -16.37
C CYS A 529 37.15 16.41 -16.84
N SER A 530 36.68 16.49 -18.09
CA SER A 530 35.89 17.63 -18.58
C SER A 530 34.42 17.25 -18.66
N ILE A 531 33.55 18.23 -18.40
CA ILE A 531 32.11 18.02 -18.34
C ILE A 531 31.37 19.12 -19.08
N LEU A 532 30.19 18.77 -19.56
CA LEU A 532 29.17 19.67 -20.08
C LEU A 532 27.85 19.27 -19.42
N GLU A 533 27.13 20.20 -18.82
CA GLU A 533 25.76 19.99 -18.37
C GLU A 533 24.90 21.18 -18.79
N ILE A 534 23.85 20.93 -19.58
CA ILE A 534 22.93 21.97 -20.06
C ILE A 534 21.47 21.54 -19.90
N ASN A 535 20.60 22.47 -19.52
CA ASN A 535 19.17 22.40 -19.65
C ASN A 535 18.81 22.47 -21.14
N ILE A 536 18.05 21.48 -21.63
CA ILE A 536 17.65 21.40 -23.04
C ILE A 536 16.21 21.87 -23.29
N GLU A 537 15.45 22.16 -22.23
CA GLU A 537 14.08 22.68 -22.34
C GLU A 537 13.98 24.00 -23.12
N PRO A 538 14.92 24.95 -23.02
CA PRO A 538 14.88 26.20 -23.81
C PRO A 538 14.99 26.00 -25.33
N PHE A 539 15.26 24.79 -25.82
CA PHE A 539 15.36 24.46 -27.25
C PHE A 539 14.12 23.77 -27.82
N VAL A 540 13.09 23.54 -27.00
CA VAL A 540 11.78 23.01 -27.40
C VAL A 540 10.89 24.17 -27.81
#